data_AF-A0A8I6RJX5-F1
#
_entry.id   AF-A0A8I6RJX5-F1
#
_cell.length_a   1.000
_cell.length_b   1.000
_cell.length_c   1.000
_cell.angle_alpha   90.00
_cell.angle_beta   90.00
_cell.angle_gamma   90.00
#
_symmetry.space_group_name_H-M   'P 1'
#
loop_
_entity.id
_entity.type
_entity.pdbx_description
1 polymer ?
#
loop_
_entity_poly.entity_id
_entity_poly.type
_entity_poly.pdbx_seq_one_letter_code
_entity_poly.pdbx_strand_id
1 'polypeptide(L)'
;MTGAIEKGPKPQAPANVKGSTTQSNNDKEGRIDKFESVRPFFENKLSKKDLFKLEGELRKRFPLSKAQQVFKKRIHRRGCAKSSGLSNTQKKAIGLYNLSRTGLLYEDLIPLHNMWNSYMENYLGLRHLKDSNTFGDVTSPNYDETMQQLWKADYHGAYIKVSKSTCPSLVGVEGILVFETRNMLKLLGKDNILRNIPKMSCEFKLRLGDYELSFLGKNFMVRSSDRSIKKLKGMRQISLFSFN
;
A
#
# COMPACT_ATOMS: atom_id res chain seq x y z
N MET A 1 -5.01 54.47 51.25
CA MET A 1 -5.34 53.60 52.39
C MET A 1 -5.59 52.20 51.83
N THR A 2 -4.54 51.39 51.71
CA THR A 2 -4.12 50.38 52.71
C THR A 2 -5.12 49.24 52.83
N GLY A 3 -4.70 48.05 52.41
CA GLY A 3 -5.45 46.81 52.59
C GLY A 3 -4.78 45.64 51.89
N ALA A 4 -3.55 45.32 52.30
CA ALA A 4 -2.90 44.05 51.99
C ALA A 4 -3.70 42.90 52.63
N ILE A 5 -3.99 41.84 51.89
CA ILE A 5 -4.55 40.60 52.43
C ILE A 5 -3.55 39.47 52.15
N GLU A 6 -3.17 38.85 53.26
CA GLU A 6 -2.07 37.91 53.45
C GLU A 6 -2.28 36.56 52.76
N LYS A 7 -1.14 35.96 52.39
CA LYS A 7 -1.04 34.59 51.87
C LYS A 7 -1.26 33.58 52.99
N GLY A 8 -2.34 32.80 52.89
CA GLY A 8 -2.56 31.62 53.72
C GLY A 8 -1.61 30.46 53.36
N PRO A 9 -1.20 29.64 54.35
CA PRO A 9 -0.17 28.61 54.17
C PRO A 9 -0.66 27.35 53.45
N LYS A 10 0.26 26.71 52.72
CA LYS A 10 0.08 25.40 52.07
C LYS A 10 -0.17 24.31 53.13
N PRO A 11 -1.19 23.45 52.98
CA PRO A 11 -1.34 22.27 53.83
C PRO A 11 -0.32 21.18 53.47
N GLN A 12 0.32 20.66 54.51
CA GLN A 12 1.30 19.57 54.51
C GLN A 12 0.62 18.20 54.35
N ALA A 13 1.37 17.26 53.78
CA ALA A 13 0.98 15.87 53.59
C ALA A 13 0.89 15.10 54.92
N PRO A 14 -0.15 14.28 55.15
CA PRO A 14 -0.17 13.34 56.27
C PRO A 14 0.51 12.00 55.97
N ALA A 15 0.97 11.41 57.07
CA ALA A 15 1.90 10.32 57.22
C ALA A 15 1.49 8.94 56.65
N ASN A 16 2.55 8.20 56.31
CA ASN A 16 2.61 6.80 55.91
C ASN A 16 2.17 5.86 57.05
N VAL A 17 1.06 5.14 56.87
CA VAL A 17 0.64 4.04 57.76
C VAL A 17 0.80 2.72 57.01
N LYS A 18 1.72 1.88 57.48
CA LYS A 18 1.96 0.52 57.00
C LYS A 18 0.80 -0.39 57.43
N GLY A 19 0.00 -0.83 56.47
CA GLY A 19 -1.01 -1.87 56.65
C GLY A 19 -0.67 -3.10 55.83
N SER A 20 -0.23 -4.16 56.52
CA SER A 20 -0.04 -5.51 56.00
C SER A 20 -1.34 -6.09 55.44
N THR A 21 -1.40 -6.37 54.13
CA THR A 21 -2.49 -7.14 53.52
C THR A 21 -1.92 -8.39 52.87
N THR A 22 -2.23 -9.51 53.51
CA THR A 22 -2.05 -10.89 53.07
C THR A 22 -2.68 -11.09 51.69
N GLN A 23 -1.88 -11.48 50.69
CA GLN A 23 -2.38 -11.85 49.36
C GLN A 23 -2.96 -13.27 49.42
N SER A 24 -4.29 -13.39 49.42
CA SER A 24 -4.98 -14.64 49.10
C SER A 24 -5.15 -14.75 47.58
N ASN A 25 -4.53 -15.78 47.01
CA ASN A 25 -4.67 -16.19 45.61
C ASN A 25 -6.07 -16.78 45.38
N ASN A 26 -6.93 -16.10 44.64
CA ASN A 26 -8.18 -16.65 44.12
C ASN A 26 -8.34 -16.29 42.64
N ASP A 27 -7.70 -17.07 41.77
CA ASP A 27 -7.95 -17.09 40.32
C ASP A 27 -7.75 -18.53 39.81
N LYS A 28 -8.58 -19.46 40.30
CA LYS A 28 -8.68 -20.83 39.76
C LYS A 28 -10.13 -21.30 39.75
N GLU A 29 -10.99 -20.56 39.06
CA GLU A 29 -12.34 -21.06 38.80
C GLU A 29 -12.73 -20.74 37.36
N GLY A 30 -13.07 -21.79 36.60
CA GLY A 30 -13.59 -21.64 35.24
C GLY A 30 -12.68 -22.11 34.09
N ARG A 31 -12.08 -23.30 34.20
CA ARG A 31 -11.67 -24.05 33.01
C ARG A 31 -12.19 -25.47 33.15
N ILE A 32 -13.35 -25.73 32.56
CA ILE A 32 -13.85 -27.09 32.37
C ILE A 32 -12.78 -27.78 31.51
N ASP A 33 -12.00 -28.66 32.12
CA ASP A 33 -11.02 -29.47 31.41
C ASP A 33 -11.81 -30.38 30.48
N LYS A 34 -11.82 -30.02 29.19
CA LYS A 34 -12.49 -30.78 28.11
C LYS A 34 -12.12 -32.26 28.11
N PHE A 35 -10.99 -32.58 28.73
CA PHE A 35 -10.50 -33.93 28.97
C PHE A 35 -11.41 -34.74 29.90
N GLU A 36 -11.90 -34.16 31.00
CA GLU A 36 -12.81 -34.80 31.96
C GLU A 36 -14.13 -35.21 31.28
N SER A 37 -14.59 -34.38 30.32
CA SER A 37 -15.86 -34.59 29.60
C SER A 37 -15.81 -35.76 28.61
N VAL A 38 -14.65 -36.06 28.04
CA VAL A 38 -14.48 -37.10 27.01
C VAL A 38 -13.88 -38.40 27.56
N ARG A 39 -13.37 -38.38 28.79
CA ARG A 39 -12.79 -39.54 29.47
C ARG A 39 -13.73 -40.76 29.56
N PRO A 40 -15.03 -40.60 29.91
CA PRO A 40 -15.95 -41.75 30.00
C PRO A 40 -16.19 -42.43 28.64
N PHE A 41 -16.05 -41.69 27.54
CA PHE A 41 -16.21 -42.23 26.19
C PHE A 41 -15.06 -43.16 25.81
N PHE A 42 -13.83 -42.82 26.19
CA PHE A 42 -12.64 -43.62 25.88
C PHE A 42 -12.50 -44.83 26.79
N GLU A 43 -12.88 -44.71 28.06
CA GLU A 43 -12.86 -45.83 29.03
C GLU A 43 -13.77 -46.99 28.61
N ASN A 44 -14.89 -46.70 27.96
CA ASN A 44 -15.85 -47.72 27.49
C ASN A 44 -15.46 -48.40 26.17
N LYS A 45 -14.47 -47.89 25.43
CA LYS A 45 -14.15 -48.35 24.06
C LYS A 45 -12.70 -48.82 23.87
N LEU A 46 -11.79 -48.51 24.80
CA LEU A 46 -10.36 -48.79 24.67
C LEU A 46 -9.85 -49.66 25.83
N SER A 47 -8.81 -50.45 25.54
CA SER A 47 -8.10 -51.23 26.57
C SER A 47 -7.31 -50.30 27.51
N LYS A 48 -7.15 -50.70 28.78
CA LYS A 48 -6.46 -49.89 29.82
C LYS A 48 -5.04 -49.46 29.44
N LYS A 49 -4.34 -50.26 28.63
CA LYS A 49 -2.98 -49.95 28.13
C LYS A 49 -2.98 -48.77 27.15
N ASP A 50 -4.00 -48.68 26.30
CA ASP A 50 -4.13 -47.60 25.32
C ASP A 50 -4.61 -46.30 25.99
N LEU A 51 -5.39 -46.41 27.05
CA LEU A 51 -5.89 -45.28 27.83
C LEU A 51 -4.75 -44.44 28.43
N PHE A 52 -3.72 -45.10 28.98
CA PHE A 52 -2.57 -44.42 29.58
C PHE A 52 -1.73 -43.67 28.52
N LYS A 53 -1.59 -44.26 27.33
CA LYS A 53 -0.92 -43.63 26.19
C LYS A 53 -1.73 -42.45 25.65
N LEU A 54 -3.06 -42.59 25.59
CA LEU A 54 -3.98 -41.58 25.10
C LEU A 54 -4.06 -40.37 26.03
N GLU A 55 -4.06 -40.57 27.36
CA GLU A 55 -4.01 -39.48 28.33
C GLU A 55 -2.73 -38.65 28.18
N GLY A 56 -1.59 -39.32 27.98
CA GLY A 56 -0.32 -38.69 27.66
C GLY A 56 -0.36 -37.90 26.35
N GLU A 57 -1.02 -38.40 25.30
CA GLU A 57 -1.17 -37.72 24.01
C GLU A 57 -2.17 -36.56 24.05
N LEU A 58 -3.33 -36.71 24.68
CA LEU A 58 -4.38 -35.69 24.76
C LEU A 58 -3.99 -34.51 25.65
N ARG A 59 -3.12 -34.74 26.65
CA ARG A 59 -2.49 -33.66 27.43
C ARG A 59 -1.41 -32.91 26.65
N LYS A 60 -0.88 -33.47 25.54
CA LYS A 60 0.07 -32.72 24.69
C LYS A 60 -0.66 -31.59 24.01
N ARG A 61 -0.07 -30.40 24.09
CA ARG A 61 -0.55 -29.23 23.34
C ARG A 61 -0.20 -29.41 21.88
N PHE A 62 -1.15 -29.90 21.09
CA PHE A 62 -1.02 -29.90 19.64
C PHE A 62 -1.13 -28.46 19.11
N PRO A 63 -0.14 -27.94 18.37
CA PRO A 63 -0.21 -26.63 17.72
C PRO A 63 -1.13 -26.65 16.48
N LEU A 64 -2.21 -27.45 16.52
CA LEU A 64 -3.16 -27.65 15.43
C LEU A 64 -4.41 -26.77 15.56
N SER A 65 -4.57 -26.02 16.65
CA SER A 65 -5.64 -25.03 16.75
C SER A 65 -5.21 -23.74 16.01
N LYS A 66 -5.77 -23.54 14.81
CA LYS A 66 -5.75 -22.23 14.12
C LYS A 66 -6.34 -21.10 14.98
N ALA A 67 -7.08 -21.43 16.04
CA ALA A 67 -7.64 -20.50 17.02
C ALA A 67 -6.58 -19.79 17.90
N GLN A 68 -5.31 -20.22 17.86
CA GLN A 68 -4.22 -19.59 18.61
C GLN A 68 -2.97 -19.41 17.73
N GLN A 69 -3.12 -19.14 16.44
CA GLN A 69 -2.11 -18.29 15.82
C GLN A 69 -2.14 -16.98 16.59
N VAL A 70 -1.16 -16.84 17.48
CA VAL A 70 -0.89 -15.65 18.28
C VAL A 70 -1.09 -14.45 17.37
N PHE A 71 -2.26 -13.80 17.49
CA PHE A 71 -2.38 -12.40 17.17
C PHE A 71 -1.34 -11.76 18.08
N LYS A 72 -0.12 -11.57 17.57
CA LYS A 72 0.89 -10.76 18.25
C LYS A 72 0.14 -9.47 18.49
N LYS A 73 -0.27 -9.20 19.73
CA LYS A 73 -0.93 -7.95 20.11
C LYS A 73 -0.05 -6.88 19.49
N ARG A 74 -0.58 -6.17 18.50
CA ARG A 74 0.18 -5.18 17.72
C ARG A 74 0.81 -4.29 18.77
N ILE A 75 2.14 -4.37 18.93
CA ILE A 75 2.86 -3.64 19.99
C ILE A 75 2.49 -2.18 19.79
N HIS A 76 1.64 -1.67 20.68
CA HIS A 76 1.22 -0.29 20.62
C HIS A 76 2.44 0.49 21.09
N ARG A 77 3.22 1.03 20.14
CA ARG A 77 4.33 1.91 20.46
C ARG A 77 3.73 3.12 21.17
N ARG A 78 3.81 3.12 22.51
CA ARG A 78 3.40 4.27 23.33
C ARG A 78 4.29 5.44 22.89
N GLY A 79 3.69 6.60 22.59
CA GLY A 79 4.42 7.82 22.23
C GLY A 79 4.64 8.09 20.73
N CYS A 80 4.16 7.26 19.80
CA CYS A 80 4.07 7.70 18.40
C CYS A 80 2.91 8.69 18.25
N ALA A 81 3.21 9.90 17.77
CA ALA A 81 2.20 10.90 17.45
C ALA A 81 1.12 10.29 16.56
N LYS A 82 -0.15 10.37 16.99
CA LYS A 82 -1.27 9.95 16.16
C LYS A 82 -1.29 10.89 14.96
N SER A 83 -1.12 10.37 13.74
CA SER A 83 -1.27 11.21 12.56
C SER A 83 -2.67 11.80 12.57
N SER A 84 -2.80 13.11 12.36
CA SER A 84 -4.09 13.81 12.27
C SER A 84 -4.96 13.34 11.09
N GLY A 85 -4.40 12.53 10.18
CA GLY A 85 -5.10 11.99 9.03
C GLY A 85 -5.87 10.69 9.31
N LEU A 86 -6.83 10.42 8.44
CA LEU A 86 -7.59 9.18 8.41
C LEU A 86 -6.66 7.97 8.27
N SER A 87 -6.90 6.94 9.09
CA SER A 87 -6.26 5.63 8.94
C SER A 87 -6.62 5.01 7.59
N ASN A 88 -5.77 4.14 7.05
CA ASN A 88 -6.09 3.37 5.84
C ASN A 88 -7.39 2.56 5.98
N THR A 89 -7.74 2.10 7.18
CA THR A 89 -9.02 1.44 7.42
C THR A 89 -10.19 2.40 7.21
N GLN A 90 -10.07 3.63 7.73
CA GLN A 90 -11.08 4.67 7.54
C GLN A 90 -11.16 5.09 6.06
N LYS A 91 -10.04 5.37 5.40
CA LYS A 91 -9.99 5.71 3.96
C LYS A 91 -10.66 4.66 3.07
N LYS A 92 -10.53 3.37 3.42
CA LYS A 92 -11.22 2.27 2.73
C LYS A 92 -12.72 2.25 3.01
N ALA A 93 -13.13 2.47 4.26
CA ALA A 93 -14.55 2.53 4.62
C ALA A 93 -15.29 3.65 3.87
N ILE A 94 -14.61 4.79 3.65
CA ILE A 94 -15.16 5.94 2.91
C ILE A 94 -15.04 5.74 1.38
N GLY A 95 -14.39 4.66 0.92
CA GLY A 95 -14.28 4.36 -0.51
C GLY A 95 -13.36 5.30 -1.31
N LEU A 96 -12.44 6.02 -0.66
CA LEU A 96 -11.59 7.06 -1.29
C LEU A 96 -10.81 6.56 -2.52
N TYR A 97 -10.51 5.26 -2.58
CA TYR A 97 -9.74 4.64 -3.66
C TYR A 97 -10.59 3.79 -4.64
N ASN A 98 -11.90 3.71 -4.40
CA ASN A 98 -12.84 2.99 -5.24
C ASN A 98 -13.40 3.95 -6.29
N LEU A 99 -12.78 3.92 -7.46
CA LEU A 99 -13.33 4.49 -8.67
C LEU A 99 -14.32 3.49 -9.26
N SER A 100 -15.53 3.93 -9.60
CA SER A 100 -16.52 3.10 -10.29
C SER A 100 -15.97 2.65 -11.64
N ARG A 101 -16.34 1.45 -12.08
CA ARG A 101 -15.90 0.95 -13.40
C ARG A 101 -16.59 1.69 -14.55
N THR A 102 -17.78 2.20 -14.28
CA THR A 102 -18.67 2.87 -15.21
C THR A 102 -19.10 4.20 -14.61
N GLY A 103 -19.37 5.19 -15.47
CA GLY A 103 -19.82 6.54 -15.07
C GLY A 103 -18.80 7.66 -15.25
N LEU A 104 -17.55 7.33 -15.62
CA LEU A 104 -16.56 8.33 -16.03
C LEU A 104 -16.51 8.35 -17.57
N LEU A 105 -16.75 9.51 -18.17
CA LEU A 105 -16.69 9.66 -19.62
C LEU A 105 -15.27 9.97 -20.05
N TYR A 106 -14.87 9.42 -21.20
CA TYR A 106 -13.56 9.67 -21.80
C TYR A 106 -13.39 11.15 -22.15
N GLU A 107 -14.46 11.78 -22.61
CA GLU A 107 -14.49 13.20 -22.99
C GLU A 107 -14.11 14.13 -21.83
N ASP A 108 -14.57 13.82 -20.62
CA ASP A 108 -14.26 14.60 -19.41
C ASP A 108 -12.77 14.58 -19.06
N LEU A 109 -12.02 13.58 -19.52
CA LEU A 109 -10.59 13.44 -19.29
C LEU A 109 -9.72 14.05 -20.39
N ILE A 110 -10.30 14.49 -21.51
CA ILE A 110 -9.55 15.14 -22.59
C ILE A 110 -8.84 16.41 -22.08
N PRO A 111 -9.48 17.31 -21.31
CA PRO A 111 -8.79 18.48 -20.75
C PRO A 111 -7.61 18.08 -19.85
N LEU A 112 -7.76 17.01 -19.07
CA LEU A 112 -6.69 16.48 -18.22
C LEU A 112 -5.50 15.97 -19.06
N HIS A 113 -5.79 15.28 -20.17
CA HIS A 113 -4.76 14.81 -21.10
C HIS A 113 -4.01 15.98 -21.76
N ASN A 114 -4.73 17.01 -22.20
CA ASN A 114 -4.12 18.20 -22.80
C ASN A 114 -3.23 18.95 -21.80
N MET A 115 -3.69 19.11 -20.56
CA MET A 115 -2.90 19.69 -19.48
C MET A 115 -1.63 18.87 -19.23
N TRP A 116 -1.74 17.53 -19.23
CA TRP A 116 -0.58 16.66 -19.05
C TRP A 116 0.43 16.77 -20.20
N ASN A 117 -0.03 16.90 -21.45
CA ASN A 117 0.86 17.14 -22.60
C ASN A 117 1.65 18.44 -22.42
N SER A 118 0.98 19.55 -22.10
CA SER A 118 1.66 20.84 -21.85
C SER A 118 2.60 20.79 -20.64
N TYR A 119 2.24 20.04 -19.59
CA TYR A 119 3.13 19.80 -18.45
C TYR A 119 4.42 19.09 -18.88
N MET A 120 4.31 17.99 -19.62
CA MET A 120 5.47 17.22 -20.05
C MET A 120 6.33 17.96 -21.07
N GLU A 121 5.72 18.72 -21.98
CA GLU A 121 6.44 19.58 -22.93
C GLU A 121 7.34 20.59 -22.22
N ASN A 122 6.82 21.26 -21.20
CA ASN A 122 7.58 22.23 -20.41
C ASN A 122 8.59 21.54 -19.48
N TYR A 123 8.20 20.42 -18.85
CA TYR A 123 9.02 19.72 -17.88
C TYR A 123 10.27 19.07 -18.51
N LEU A 124 10.15 18.53 -19.72
CA LEU A 124 11.28 17.97 -20.47
C LEU A 124 11.96 19.00 -21.39
N GLY A 125 11.40 20.22 -21.51
CA GLY A 125 11.91 21.22 -22.45
C GLY A 125 11.84 20.76 -23.91
N LEU A 126 10.77 20.04 -24.29
CA LEU A 126 10.65 19.37 -25.59
C LEU A 126 10.79 20.34 -26.78
N ARG A 127 10.40 21.61 -26.65
CA ARG A 127 10.57 22.60 -27.72
C ARG A 127 12.04 22.76 -28.09
N HIS A 128 12.91 22.95 -27.10
CA HIS A 128 14.35 23.05 -27.33
C HIS A 128 14.96 21.75 -27.85
N LEU A 129 14.48 20.60 -27.36
CA LEU A 129 15.01 19.29 -27.76
C LEU A 129 14.52 18.84 -29.15
N LYS A 130 13.36 19.33 -29.60
CA LYS A 130 12.86 19.18 -30.97
C LYS A 130 13.70 20.02 -31.94
N ASP A 131 13.95 21.29 -31.60
CA ASP A 131 14.77 22.18 -32.42
C ASP A 131 16.21 21.67 -32.58
N SER A 132 16.76 21.00 -31.55
CA SER A 132 18.10 20.42 -31.58
C SER A 132 18.15 18.96 -32.06
N ASN A 133 17.01 18.35 -32.41
CA ASN A 133 16.84 16.93 -32.74
C ASN A 133 17.55 15.94 -31.77
N THR A 134 17.67 16.34 -30.49
CA THR A 134 18.45 15.59 -29.49
C THR A 134 17.55 14.74 -28.59
N PHE A 135 16.23 14.92 -28.66
CA PHE A 135 15.30 14.14 -27.83
C PHE A 135 15.35 12.66 -28.21
N GLY A 136 15.89 11.83 -27.32
CA GLY A 136 16.02 10.38 -27.49
C GLY A 136 17.32 9.89 -28.12
N ASP A 137 18.28 10.78 -28.40
CA ASP A 137 19.62 10.33 -28.76
C ASP A 137 20.32 9.78 -27.52
N VAL A 138 20.53 8.46 -27.51
CA VAL A 138 21.21 7.70 -26.45
C VAL A 138 22.67 8.16 -26.28
N THR A 139 23.24 8.76 -27.33
CA THR A 139 24.62 9.27 -27.35
C THR A 139 24.75 10.64 -26.70
N SER A 140 23.65 11.36 -26.52
CA SER A 140 23.68 12.70 -25.94
C SER A 140 24.06 12.65 -24.46
N PRO A 141 24.93 13.56 -23.97
CA PRO A 141 25.33 13.59 -22.56
C PRO A 141 24.15 13.84 -21.61
N ASN A 142 23.09 14.48 -22.10
CA ASN A 142 21.88 14.81 -21.34
C ASN A 142 20.83 13.68 -21.33
N TYR A 143 21.09 12.57 -22.03
CA TYR A 143 20.15 11.44 -22.12
C TYR A 143 19.81 10.84 -20.74
N ASP A 144 20.82 10.63 -19.90
CA ASP A 144 20.62 10.05 -18.58
C ASP A 144 19.82 10.98 -17.65
N GLU A 145 20.01 12.29 -17.76
CA GLU A 145 19.27 13.29 -16.99
C GLU A 145 17.82 13.39 -17.43
N THR A 146 17.58 13.47 -18.73
CA THR A 146 16.23 13.51 -19.32
C THR A 146 15.46 12.22 -19.01
N MET A 147 16.09 11.05 -19.06
CA MET A 147 15.47 9.79 -18.64
C MET A 147 15.14 9.76 -17.15
N GLN A 148 15.99 10.33 -16.29
CA GLN A 148 15.69 10.44 -14.86
C GLN A 148 14.52 11.40 -14.59
N GLN A 149 14.45 12.53 -15.31
CA GLN A 149 13.34 13.46 -15.24
C GLN A 149 12.05 12.78 -15.65
N LEU A 150 12.03 12.15 -16.83
CA LEU A 150 10.90 11.40 -17.35
C LEU A 150 10.43 10.36 -16.33
N TRP A 151 11.35 9.61 -15.73
CA TRP A 151 11.00 8.67 -14.67
C TRP A 151 10.30 9.33 -13.50
N LYS A 152 10.81 10.45 -12.98
CA LYS A 152 10.25 11.14 -11.81
C LYS A 152 8.94 11.87 -12.08
N ALA A 153 8.60 12.10 -13.35
CA ALA A 153 7.40 12.82 -13.75
C ALA A 153 6.11 12.14 -13.30
N ASP A 154 5.03 12.92 -13.29
CA ASP A 154 3.68 12.40 -13.11
C ASP A 154 3.08 11.96 -14.46
N TYR A 155 2.23 10.93 -14.42
CA TYR A 155 1.61 10.30 -15.58
C TYR A 155 0.09 10.25 -15.48
N HIS A 156 -0.53 10.81 -14.44
CA HIS A 156 -1.98 10.99 -14.43
C HIS A 156 -2.39 11.91 -15.60
N GLY A 157 -3.34 11.47 -16.43
CA GLY A 157 -3.71 12.14 -17.68
C GLY A 157 -2.93 11.66 -18.91
N ALA A 158 -1.90 10.83 -18.73
CA ALA A 158 -1.13 10.28 -19.84
C ALA A 158 -1.93 9.26 -20.66
N TYR A 159 -1.78 9.29 -21.99
CA TYR A 159 -2.35 8.28 -22.87
C TYR A 159 -1.44 7.06 -22.96
N ILE A 160 -1.89 5.91 -22.43
CA ILE A 160 -1.09 4.70 -22.31
C ILE A 160 -1.74 3.55 -23.08
N LYS A 161 -0.92 2.77 -23.78
CA LYS A 161 -1.29 1.53 -24.48
C LYS A 161 -0.45 0.36 -23.99
N VAL A 162 -1.06 -0.80 -23.80
CA VAL A 162 -0.34 -2.04 -23.49
C VAL A 162 0.21 -2.64 -24.78
N SER A 163 1.54 -2.61 -24.95
CA SER A 163 2.20 -3.19 -26.13
C SER A 163 2.38 -4.69 -26.00
N LYS A 164 2.82 -5.16 -24.84
CA LYS A 164 3.05 -6.58 -24.55
C LYS A 164 2.57 -6.90 -23.15
N SER A 165 2.08 -8.11 -22.96
CA SER A 165 1.73 -8.61 -21.65
C SER A 165 1.91 -10.11 -21.58
N THR A 166 2.18 -10.64 -20.40
CA THR A 166 2.08 -12.09 -20.15
C THR A 166 0.66 -12.60 -20.39
N CYS A 167 -0.36 -11.75 -20.19
CA CYS A 167 -1.75 -12.09 -20.43
C CYS A 167 -2.21 -11.51 -21.78
N PRO A 168 -2.52 -12.34 -22.79
CA PRO A 168 -2.90 -11.86 -24.11
C PRO A 168 -4.12 -10.94 -24.13
N SER A 169 -5.07 -11.12 -23.19
CA SER A 169 -6.29 -10.28 -23.12
C SER A 169 -6.03 -8.83 -22.73
N LEU A 170 -4.86 -8.52 -22.17
CA LEU A 170 -4.46 -7.15 -21.82
C LEU A 170 -3.75 -6.44 -22.96
N VAL A 171 -3.27 -7.18 -23.96
CA VAL A 171 -2.54 -6.60 -25.10
C VAL A 171 -3.49 -5.74 -25.93
N GLY A 172 -3.05 -4.54 -26.29
CA GLY A 172 -3.84 -3.60 -27.07
C GLY A 172 -4.82 -2.76 -26.26
N VAL A 173 -4.99 -3.02 -24.96
CA VAL A 173 -5.78 -2.14 -24.08
C VAL A 173 -5.10 -0.76 -24.03
N GLU A 174 -5.86 0.28 -24.33
CA GLU A 174 -5.40 1.67 -24.39
C GLU A 174 -6.39 2.62 -23.73
N GLY A 175 -5.87 3.74 -23.22
CA GLY A 175 -6.70 4.73 -22.55
C GLY A 175 -5.91 5.80 -21.80
N ILE A 176 -6.64 6.75 -21.21
CA ILE A 176 -6.06 7.79 -20.36
C ILE A 176 -5.86 7.25 -18.95
N LEU A 177 -4.70 7.47 -18.35
CA LEU A 177 -4.40 7.06 -16.98
C LEU A 177 -5.14 7.96 -15.98
N VAL A 178 -6.15 7.40 -15.30
CA VAL A 178 -6.94 8.12 -14.29
C VAL A 178 -6.29 8.02 -12.92
N PHE A 179 -5.81 6.83 -12.58
CA PHE A 179 -5.34 6.55 -11.23
C PHE A 179 -4.22 5.54 -11.22
N GLU A 180 -3.16 5.86 -10.49
CA GLU A 180 -2.00 5.01 -10.32
C GLU A 180 -1.89 4.51 -8.87
N THR A 181 -1.64 3.20 -8.74
CA THR A 181 -1.19 2.60 -7.48
C THR A 181 0.19 2.01 -7.64
N ARG A 182 0.76 1.48 -6.55
CA ARG A 182 2.07 0.81 -6.59
C ARG A 182 2.13 -0.29 -7.67
N ASN A 183 1.08 -1.08 -7.83
CA ASN A 183 1.11 -2.29 -8.65
C ASN A 183 0.15 -2.26 -9.84
N MET A 184 -0.81 -1.34 -9.87
CA MET A 184 -1.86 -1.26 -10.89
C MET A 184 -1.99 0.14 -11.46
N LEU A 185 -2.33 0.21 -12.74
CA LEU A 185 -2.77 1.40 -13.45
C LEU A 185 -4.27 1.26 -13.76
N LYS A 186 -5.04 2.33 -13.57
CA LYS A 186 -6.45 2.38 -13.98
C LYS A 186 -6.57 3.24 -15.22
N LEU A 187 -6.82 2.61 -16.37
CA LEU A 187 -6.96 3.29 -17.66
C LEU A 187 -8.44 3.43 -18.01
N LEU A 188 -8.85 4.61 -18.45
CA LEU A 188 -10.16 4.82 -19.06
C LEU A 188 -10.04 4.69 -20.58
N GLY A 189 -10.69 3.67 -21.14
CA GLY A 189 -10.75 3.48 -22.58
C GLY A 189 -11.74 4.45 -23.24
N LYS A 190 -11.68 4.54 -24.57
CA LYS A 190 -12.64 5.30 -25.39
C LYS A 190 -14.07 4.74 -25.31
N ASP A 191 -14.21 3.52 -24.82
CA ASP A 191 -15.46 2.85 -24.50
C ASP A 191 -16.10 3.31 -23.18
N ASN A 192 -15.52 4.30 -22.50
CA ASN A 192 -15.94 4.79 -21.18
C ASN A 192 -15.87 3.71 -20.08
N ILE A 193 -15.04 2.68 -20.28
CA ILE A 193 -14.84 1.60 -19.30
C ILE A 193 -13.49 1.77 -18.61
N LEU A 194 -13.52 1.82 -17.28
CA LEU A 194 -12.30 1.86 -16.47
C LEU A 194 -11.72 0.45 -16.30
N ARG A 195 -10.50 0.24 -16.78
CA ARG A 195 -9.78 -1.04 -16.77
C ARG A 195 -8.61 -0.99 -15.81
N ASN A 196 -8.51 -2.00 -14.93
CA ASN A 196 -7.40 -2.14 -14.00
C ASN A 196 -6.31 -3.03 -14.62
N ILE A 197 -5.13 -2.46 -14.86
CA ILE A 197 -4.02 -3.14 -15.53
C ILE A 197 -2.87 -3.36 -14.55
N PRO A 198 -2.41 -4.61 -14.35
CA PRO A 198 -1.26 -4.91 -13.51
C PRO A 198 0.04 -4.45 -14.18
N LYS A 199 0.93 -3.81 -13.41
CA LYS A 199 2.21 -3.29 -13.91
C LYS A 199 3.26 -4.37 -14.14
N MET A 200 3.34 -5.38 -13.27
CA MET A 200 4.44 -6.35 -13.27
C MET A 200 4.58 -7.09 -14.62
N SER A 201 3.44 -7.49 -15.18
CA SER A 201 3.37 -8.37 -16.35
C SER A 201 3.22 -7.65 -17.68
N CYS A 202 3.36 -6.32 -17.73
CA CYS A 202 3.04 -5.52 -18.93
C CYS A 202 4.19 -4.59 -19.35
N GLU A 203 4.33 -4.42 -20.66
CA GLU A 203 5.10 -3.36 -21.32
C GLU A 203 4.13 -2.32 -21.84
N PHE A 204 4.37 -1.06 -21.47
CA PHE A 204 3.50 0.06 -21.77
C PHE A 204 4.15 0.97 -22.81
N LYS A 205 3.32 1.51 -23.69
CA LYS A 205 3.65 2.57 -24.65
C LYS A 205 2.88 3.82 -24.27
N LEU A 206 3.59 4.94 -24.25
CA LEU A 206 3.06 6.25 -23.91
C LEU A 206 3.25 7.17 -25.11
N ARG A 207 2.20 7.90 -25.47
CA ARG A 207 2.28 8.92 -26.52
C ARG A 207 2.53 10.29 -25.91
N LEU A 208 3.53 11.00 -26.41
CA LEU A 208 3.88 12.36 -26.02
C LEU A 208 4.19 13.18 -27.27
N GLY A 209 3.20 13.91 -27.78
CA GLY A 209 3.29 14.59 -29.08
C GLY A 209 3.65 13.59 -30.20
N ASP A 210 4.77 13.86 -30.87
CA ASP A 210 5.30 13.05 -31.99
C ASP A 210 6.19 11.89 -31.54
N TYR A 211 6.30 11.69 -30.22
CA TYR A 211 7.12 10.65 -29.64
C TYR A 211 6.30 9.55 -28.99
N GLU A 212 6.78 8.32 -29.12
CA GLU A 212 6.29 7.14 -28.40
C GLU A 212 7.37 6.61 -27.46
N LEU A 213 7.04 6.59 -26.17
CA LEU A 213 7.89 6.10 -25.09
C LEU A 213 7.46 4.70 -24.70
N SER A 214 8.33 3.70 -24.84
CA SER A 214 8.06 2.34 -24.36
C SER A 214 8.78 2.09 -23.04
N PHE A 215 8.09 1.54 -22.04
CA PHE A 215 8.67 1.21 -20.75
C PHE A 215 8.09 -0.08 -20.13
N LEU A 216 8.94 -0.77 -19.36
CA LEU A 216 8.53 -1.98 -18.65
C LEU A 216 7.79 -1.63 -17.35
N GLY A 217 6.59 -2.17 -17.16
CA GLY A 217 5.78 -1.90 -15.99
C GLY A 217 6.38 -2.41 -14.67
N LYS A 218 7.23 -3.45 -14.69
CA LYS A 218 8.01 -3.92 -13.52
C LYS A 218 8.80 -2.79 -12.87
N ASN A 219 9.38 -1.91 -13.69
CA ASN A 219 10.19 -0.79 -13.23
C ASN A 219 9.31 0.30 -12.61
N PHE A 220 8.05 0.37 -13.03
CA PHE A 220 7.06 1.37 -12.63
C PHE A 220 6.29 0.95 -11.37
N MET A 221 6.75 -0.10 -10.66
CA MET A 221 6.12 -0.66 -9.45
C MET A 221 6.35 0.19 -8.18
N VAL A 222 6.18 1.49 -8.32
CA VAL A 222 6.29 2.51 -7.28
C VAL A 222 5.02 3.35 -7.34
N ARG A 223 4.60 3.93 -6.21
CA ARG A 223 3.50 4.90 -6.22
C ARG A 223 4.00 6.21 -6.85
N SER A 224 3.14 6.96 -7.53
CA SER A 224 3.51 8.25 -8.13
C SER A 224 4.15 9.18 -7.09
N SER A 225 3.59 9.25 -5.87
CA SER A 225 4.13 10.04 -4.75
C SER A 225 5.55 9.66 -4.33
N ASP A 226 5.90 8.37 -4.41
CA ASP A 226 7.18 7.85 -3.92
C ASP A 226 8.27 7.93 -5.00
N ARG A 227 7.89 8.27 -6.24
CA ARG A 227 8.76 8.18 -7.40
C ARG A 227 9.71 9.36 -7.52
N SER A 228 9.24 10.56 -7.19
CA SER A 228 10.05 11.79 -7.19
C SER A 228 11.27 11.69 -6.26
N ILE A 229 11.15 10.92 -5.18
CA ILE A 229 12.17 10.79 -4.12
C ILE A 229 13.20 9.70 -4.45
N LYS A 230 12.80 8.64 -5.16
CA LYS A 230 13.67 7.49 -5.40
C LYS A 230 14.61 7.75 -6.58
N LYS A 231 15.92 7.74 -6.31
CA LYS A 231 16.94 7.66 -7.36
C LYS A 231 16.91 6.26 -7.97
N LEU A 232 16.64 6.18 -9.26
CA LEU A 232 16.72 4.94 -10.01
C LEU A 232 18.19 4.63 -10.31
N LYS A 233 18.61 3.41 -10.02
CA LYS A 233 19.94 2.90 -10.38
C LYS A 233 19.77 1.83 -11.46
N GLY A 234 20.50 1.98 -12.56
CA GLY A 234 20.66 0.91 -13.55
C GLY A 234 19.49 0.69 -14.52
N MET A 235 18.71 1.72 -14.87
CA MET A 235 17.61 1.55 -15.82
C MET A 235 17.89 2.22 -17.16
N ARG A 236 18.20 1.40 -18.16
CA ARG A 236 18.35 1.76 -19.58
C ARG A 236 17.27 1.09 -20.43
N GLN A 237 16.00 1.28 -20.09
CA GLN A 237 14.89 0.55 -20.74
C GLN A 237 13.65 1.42 -20.98
N ILE A 238 13.84 2.72 -21.12
CA ILE A 238 12.87 3.54 -21.85
C ILE A 238 13.41 3.64 -23.26
N SER A 239 12.67 3.16 -24.24
CA SER A 239 12.98 3.40 -25.65
C SER A 239 12.07 4.50 -26.18
N LEU A 240 12.69 5.50 -26.81
CA LEU A 240 11.99 6.54 -27.53
C LEU A 240 11.91 6.16 -29.00
N PHE A 241 10.72 6.25 -29.58
CA PHE A 241 10.52 6.19 -31.02
C PHE A 241 9.91 7.52 -31.47
N SER A 242 10.46 8.12 -32.52
CA SER A 242 9.83 9.25 -33.20
C SER A 242 8.89 8.71 -34.28
N PHE A 243 7.70 9.29 -34.41
CA PHE A 243 6.91 9.11 -35.62
C PHE A 243 7.57 9.96 -36.72
N ASN A 244 8.15 9.31 -37.72
CA ASN A 244 8.60 9.94 -38.97
C ASN A 244 7.38 10.26 -39.84
#